data_AF-A0A258X606-F1
#
_entry.id   AF-A0A258X606-F1
#
_cell.length_a   1.000
_cell.length_b   1.000
_cell.length_c   1.000
_cell.angle_alpha   90.00
_cell.angle_beta   90.00
_cell.angle_gamma   90.00
#
_symmetry.space_group_name_H-M   'P 1'
#
loop_
_entity.id
_entity.type
_entity.pdbx_description
1 polymer ?
#
loop_
_entity_poly.entity_id
_entity_poly.type
_entity_poly.pdbx_seq_one_letter_code
_entity_poly.pdbx_strand_id
1 'polypeptide(L)'
;MARKFLYMIAVLAVLVIAALFILRIWSTELTRFAFVPRADYAKLDPLPSGAFAGNAMWFSRPGIGKDDPSQWLPAKITKNQGPAAVFFIHPTSYLAREAWNGPLDDPDTNRRASYFLQGMASAFNGQAQVWAPRYRQAAFGAFLTDQPEGQM
;
A
#
# COMPACT_ATOMS: atom_id res chain seq x y z
N MET A 1 -39.10 -27.66 14.97
CA MET A 1 -37.77 -27.04 15.11
C MET A 1 -36.92 -27.19 13.84
N ALA A 2 -36.70 -28.42 13.34
CA ALA A 2 -35.87 -28.67 12.15
C ALA A 2 -36.29 -27.89 10.87
N ARG A 3 -37.60 -27.76 10.59
CA ARG A 3 -38.08 -27.07 9.38
C ARG A 3 -37.73 -25.57 9.32
N LYS A 4 -37.89 -24.86 10.44
CA LYS A 4 -37.52 -23.44 10.55
C LYS A 4 -36.02 -23.23 10.42
N PHE A 5 -35.24 -24.14 11.01
CA PHE A 5 -33.78 -24.18 10.84
C PHE A 5 -33.39 -24.40 9.37
N LEU A 6 -33.99 -25.37 8.69
CA LEU A 6 -33.73 -25.61 7.26
C LEU A 6 -34.10 -24.42 6.38
N TYR A 7 -35.20 -23.71 6.65
CA TYR A 7 -35.54 -22.48 5.93
C TYR A 7 -34.52 -21.37 6.18
N MET A 8 -34.05 -21.20 7.41
CA MET A 8 -32.99 -20.22 7.72
C MET A 8 -31.71 -20.55 6.95
N ILE A 9 -31.28 -21.82 6.95
CA ILE A 9 -30.09 -22.25 6.19
C ILE A 9 -30.30 -22.05 4.69
N ALA A 10 -31.47 -22.40 4.15
CA ALA A 10 -31.78 -22.19 2.74
C ALA A 10 -31.73 -20.71 2.35
N VAL A 11 -32.28 -19.83 3.19
CA VAL A 11 -32.22 -18.37 2.97
C VAL A 11 -30.78 -17.88 3.02
N LEU A 12 -29.98 -18.28 4.02
CA LEU A 12 -28.57 -17.91 4.10
C LEU A 12 -27.78 -18.41 2.87
N ALA A 13 -28.04 -19.63 2.41
CA ALA A 13 -27.40 -20.18 1.22
C ALA A 13 -27.77 -19.37 -0.03
N VAL A 14 -29.05 -19.02 -0.21
CA VAL A 14 -29.50 -18.15 -1.32
C VAL A 14 -28.85 -16.77 -1.24
N LEU A 15 -28.72 -16.18 -0.04
CA LEU A 15 -28.05 -14.89 0.14
C LEU A 15 -26.57 -14.95 -0.21
N VAL A 16 -25.85 -16.01 0.20
CA VAL A 16 -24.44 -16.21 -0.17
C VAL A 16 -24.30 -16.36 -1.68
N ILE A 17 -25.16 -17.17 -2.32
CA ILE A 17 -25.15 -17.36 -3.77
C ILE A 17 -25.41 -16.01 -4.48
N ALA A 18 -26.41 -15.25 -4.04
CA ALA A 18 -26.71 -13.93 -4.60
C ALA A 18 -25.55 -12.96 -4.43
N ALA A 19 -24.92 -12.92 -3.25
CA ALA A 19 -23.74 -12.08 -2.99
C ALA A 19 -22.56 -12.47 -3.89
N LEU A 20 -22.31 -13.77 -4.10
CA LEU A 20 -21.28 -14.25 -5.01
C LEU A 20 -21.57 -13.87 -6.46
N PHE A 21 -22.83 -13.92 -6.90
CA PHE A 21 -23.23 -13.41 -8.23
C PHE A 21 -22.99 -11.91 -8.35
N ILE A 22 -23.35 -11.14 -7.32
CA ILE A 22 -23.11 -9.70 -7.29
C ILE A 22 -21.62 -9.39 -7.42
N LEU A 23 -20.79 -10.04 -6.58
CA LEU A 23 -19.34 -9.87 -6.63
C LEU A 23 -18.75 -10.31 -7.97
N ARG A 24 -19.29 -11.37 -8.59
CA ARG A 24 -18.78 -11.87 -9.87
C ARG A 24 -19.13 -10.96 -11.04
N ILE A 25 -20.33 -10.37 -11.05
CA ILE A 25 -20.81 -9.54 -12.15
C ILE A 25 -20.29 -8.10 -12.02
N TRP A 26 -20.22 -7.55 -10.81
CA TRP A 26 -19.90 -6.14 -10.56
C TRP A 26 -18.60 -5.94 -9.74
N SER A 27 -17.63 -6.85 -9.85
CA SER A 27 -16.37 -6.76 -9.10
C SER A 27 -15.65 -5.43 -9.34
N THR A 28 -15.57 -4.99 -10.59
CA THR A 28 -14.87 -3.76 -10.98
C THR A 28 -15.55 -2.53 -10.41
N GLU A 29 -16.87 -2.41 -10.53
CA GLU A 29 -17.67 -1.29 -10.04
C GLU A 29 -17.61 -1.20 -8.52
N LEU A 30 -17.73 -2.33 -7.82
CA LEU A 30 -17.62 -2.38 -6.36
C LEU A 30 -16.21 -2.01 -5.88
N THR A 31 -15.17 -2.45 -6.59
CA THR A 31 -13.78 -2.09 -6.28
C THR A 31 -13.55 -0.60 -6.51
N ARG A 32 -14.03 -0.06 -7.64
CA ARG A 32 -14.00 1.39 -7.92
C ARG A 32 -14.74 2.17 -6.83
N PHE A 33 -15.95 1.77 -6.48
CA PHE A 33 -16.74 2.41 -5.42
C PHE A 33 -16.04 2.38 -4.05
N ALA A 34 -15.29 1.31 -3.77
CA ALA A 34 -14.57 1.14 -2.52
C ALA A 34 -13.30 2.01 -2.43
N PHE A 35 -12.54 2.15 -3.54
CA PHE A 35 -11.18 2.70 -3.50
C PHE A 35 -10.97 4.00 -4.26
N VAL A 36 -11.81 4.35 -5.24
CA VAL A 36 -11.67 5.63 -5.98
C VAL A 36 -11.91 6.79 -5.02
N PRO A 37 -10.99 7.77 -4.95
CA PRO A 37 -11.15 8.96 -4.12
C PRO A 37 -12.47 9.68 -4.39
N ARG A 38 -13.08 10.20 -3.32
CA ARG A 38 -14.34 10.97 -3.40
C ARG A 38 -14.14 12.46 -3.16
N ALA A 39 -12.94 12.86 -2.78
CA ALA A 39 -12.57 14.26 -2.60
C ALA A 39 -12.18 14.87 -3.95
N ASP A 40 -12.29 16.20 -4.04
CA ASP A 40 -11.77 16.95 -5.17
C ASP A 40 -10.26 16.78 -5.27
N TYR A 41 -9.74 16.79 -6.50
CA TYR A 41 -8.30 16.80 -6.71
C TYR A 41 -7.70 18.10 -6.17
N ALA A 42 -6.69 17.97 -5.32
CA ALA A 42 -5.90 19.08 -4.81
C ALA A 42 -4.47 18.96 -5.31
N LYS A 43 -4.02 19.96 -6.08
CA LYS A 43 -2.61 20.09 -6.44
C LYS A 43 -1.83 20.41 -5.17
N LEU A 44 -0.83 19.60 -4.86
CA LEU A 44 -0.02 19.77 -3.67
C LEU A 44 1.25 20.56 -3.99
N ASP A 45 1.64 21.43 -3.06
CA ASP A 45 2.89 22.16 -3.17
C ASP A 45 4.09 21.20 -3.17
N PRO A 46 5.16 21.54 -3.92
CA PRO A 46 6.39 20.76 -3.90
C PRO A 46 6.96 20.74 -2.48
N LEU A 47 7.65 19.65 -2.15
CA LEU A 47 8.38 19.58 -0.89
C LEU A 47 9.49 20.64 -0.85
N PRO A 48 9.84 21.17 0.34
CA PRO A 48 10.97 22.08 0.48
C PRO A 48 12.25 21.48 -0.10
N SER A 49 13.12 22.35 -0.64
CA SER A 49 14.44 21.92 -1.10
C SER A 49 15.20 21.21 0.02
N GLY A 50 15.82 20.07 -0.29
CA GLY A 50 16.55 19.27 0.69
C GLY A 50 15.67 18.43 1.63
N ALA A 51 14.36 18.29 1.40
CA ALA A 51 13.48 17.44 2.22
C ALA A 51 14.03 16.01 2.44
N PHE A 52 14.73 15.46 1.43
CA PHE A 52 15.33 14.13 1.49
C PHE A 52 16.74 14.08 2.09
N ALA A 53 17.31 15.21 2.55
CA ALA A 53 18.64 15.22 3.18
C ALA A 53 18.64 14.53 4.57
N GLY A 54 17.55 14.69 5.32
CA GLY A 54 17.35 14.07 6.64
C GLY A 54 16.85 12.62 6.57
N ASN A 55 16.61 12.00 7.73
CA ASN A 55 16.09 10.62 7.81
C ASN A 55 14.57 10.53 7.69
N ALA A 56 13.83 11.61 8.00
CA ALA A 56 12.37 11.60 8.11
C ALA A 56 11.65 11.23 6.81
N MET A 57 12.26 11.55 5.65
CA MET A 57 11.71 11.28 4.32
C MET A 57 12.14 9.91 3.75
N TRP A 58 12.64 9.01 4.61
CA TRP A 58 13.08 7.68 4.19
C TRP A 58 12.43 6.62 5.07
N PHE A 59 11.93 5.57 4.43
CA PHE A 59 11.66 4.30 5.12
C PHE A 59 12.95 3.52 5.32
N SER A 60 13.83 3.53 4.30
CA SER A 60 15.14 2.88 4.35
C SER A 60 16.21 3.82 3.81
N ARG A 61 17.34 3.90 4.52
CA ARG A 61 18.62 4.43 4.04
C ARG A 61 19.72 4.00 5.01
N PRO A 62 20.98 3.97 4.57
CA PRO A 62 22.12 3.87 5.48
C PRO A 62 22.01 4.90 6.62
N GLY A 63 22.11 4.42 7.86
CA GLY A 63 22.08 5.25 9.07
C GLY A 63 20.72 5.36 9.78
N ILE A 64 19.63 4.75 9.29
CA ILE A 64 18.34 4.73 10.01
C ILE A 64 18.41 3.90 11.30
N GLY A 65 19.15 2.78 11.30
CA GLY A 65 19.29 1.91 12.46
C GLY A 65 18.34 0.71 12.43
N LYS A 66 17.92 0.24 13.61
CA LYS A 66 17.20 -1.04 13.79
C LYS A 66 15.76 -1.03 13.24
N ASP A 67 15.16 0.13 13.09
CA ASP A 67 13.78 0.29 12.63
C ASP A 67 13.65 0.32 11.10
N ASP A 68 14.74 0.12 10.36
CA ASP A 68 14.72 0.06 8.91
C ASP A 68 14.09 -1.26 8.42
N PRO A 69 12.88 -1.22 7.82
CA PRO A 69 12.14 -2.41 7.42
C PRO A 69 12.84 -3.18 6.29
N SER A 70 13.70 -2.54 5.50
CA SER A 70 14.44 -3.26 4.45
C SER A 70 15.60 -4.08 5.02
N GLN A 71 15.94 -3.95 6.31
CA GLN A 71 17.02 -4.70 6.95
C GLN A 71 16.54 -6.02 7.55
N TRP A 72 15.26 -6.37 7.37
CA TRP A 72 14.75 -7.65 7.81
C TRP A 72 15.51 -8.80 7.17
N LEU A 73 15.79 -9.83 7.96
CA LEU A 73 16.43 -11.06 7.55
C LEU A 73 15.68 -12.26 8.14
N PRO A 74 15.54 -13.36 7.38
CA PRO A 74 15.13 -14.62 7.95
C PRO A 74 16.09 -15.09 9.05
N ALA A 75 15.59 -15.93 9.97
CA ALA A 75 16.44 -16.53 10.99
C ALA A 75 17.63 -17.28 10.35
N LYS A 76 18.80 -17.19 11.00
CA LYS A 76 20.06 -17.86 10.60
C LYS A 76 20.72 -17.31 9.33
N ILE A 77 20.26 -16.18 8.79
CA ILE A 77 20.97 -15.46 7.72
C ILE A 77 21.85 -14.37 8.33
N THR A 78 23.13 -14.38 7.98
CA THR A 78 24.06 -13.29 8.32
C THR A 78 24.06 -12.25 7.22
N LYS A 79 24.03 -10.98 7.61
CA LYS A 79 24.10 -9.87 6.68
C LYS A 79 25.52 -9.76 6.12
N ASN A 80 25.67 -9.82 4.81
CA ASN A 80 26.86 -9.31 4.12
C ASN A 80 26.52 -7.95 3.49
N GLN A 81 27.46 -7.00 3.48
CA GLN A 81 27.24 -5.73 2.81
C GLN A 81 28.14 -5.67 1.57
N GLY A 82 27.52 -5.83 0.41
CA GLY A 82 28.18 -5.59 -0.88
C GLY A 82 28.30 -4.09 -1.19
N PRO A 83 29.03 -3.74 -2.27
CA PRO A 83 29.32 -2.36 -2.62
C PRO A 83 28.17 -1.65 -3.37
N ALA A 84 27.06 -2.33 -3.65
CA ALA A 84 25.98 -1.77 -4.45
C ALA A 84 25.11 -0.80 -3.65
N ALA A 85 24.38 0.06 -4.38
CA ALA A 85 23.30 0.87 -3.83
C ALA A 85 22.04 0.64 -4.68
N VAL A 86 20.91 0.43 -4.01
CA VAL A 86 19.61 0.19 -4.65
C VAL A 86 18.63 1.25 -4.18
N PHE A 87 18.07 1.98 -5.12
CA PHE A 87 16.96 2.88 -4.87
C PHE A 87 15.64 2.14 -5.17
N PHE A 88 14.89 1.81 -4.13
CA PHE A 88 13.69 0.98 -4.21
C PHE A 88 12.42 1.84 -4.06
N ILE A 89 11.62 1.88 -5.11
CA ILE A 89 10.27 2.46 -5.07
C ILE A 89 9.29 1.36 -4.70
N HIS A 90 8.68 1.47 -3.52
CA HIS A 90 7.66 0.51 -3.08
C HIS A 90 6.34 0.72 -3.84
N PRO A 91 5.50 -0.32 -3.99
CA PRO A 91 4.15 -0.18 -4.52
C PRO A 91 3.28 0.77 -3.70
N THR A 92 2.21 1.29 -4.30
CA THR A 92 1.22 2.11 -3.62
C THR A 92 0.65 1.39 -2.40
N SER A 93 0.88 1.95 -1.22
CA SER A 93 0.36 1.49 0.06
C SER A 93 -0.81 2.33 0.58
N TYR A 94 -1.13 3.44 -0.09
CA TYR A 94 -2.29 4.29 0.21
C TYR A 94 -3.57 3.71 -0.40
N LEU A 95 -4.36 3.02 0.43
CA LEU A 95 -5.64 2.39 0.05
C LEU A 95 -6.86 3.22 0.46
N ALA A 96 -6.64 4.36 1.09
CA ALA A 96 -7.69 5.26 1.52
C ALA A 96 -8.21 6.09 0.32
N ARG A 97 -9.35 6.76 0.50
CA ARG A 97 -10.09 7.46 -0.57
C ARG A 97 -10.43 8.92 -0.23
N GLU A 98 -9.79 9.44 0.81
CA GLU A 98 -9.97 10.78 1.35
C GLU A 98 -9.16 11.82 0.56
N ALA A 99 -8.13 11.40 -0.18
CA ALA A 99 -7.35 12.25 -1.07
C ALA A 99 -6.90 11.48 -2.32
N TRP A 100 -6.58 12.22 -3.40
CA TRP A 100 -5.95 11.63 -4.60
C TRP A 100 -4.46 11.31 -4.40
N ASN A 101 -3.79 12.09 -3.55
CA ASN A 101 -2.41 11.87 -3.13
C ASN A 101 -2.36 11.73 -1.61
N GLY A 102 -1.85 10.60 -1.11
CA GLY A 102 -1.84 10.28 0.32
C GLY A 102 -0.95 11.23 1.14
N PRO A 103 -1.35 11.57 2.38
CA PRO A 103 -0.50 12.34 3.28
C PRO A 103 0.76 11.54 3.66
N LEU A 104 1.87 12.25 3.90
CA LEU A 104 3.17 11.63 4.19
C LEU A 104 3.22 10.93 5.55
N ASP A 105 2.40 11.39 6.50
CA ASP A 105 2.35 10.92 7.87
C ASP A 105 1.17 9.97 8.15
N ASP A 106 0.44 9.55 7.11
CA ASP A 106 -0.66 8.60 7.25
C ASP A 106 -0.16 7.27 7.87
N PRO A 107 -0.65 6.89 9.08
CA PRO A 107 -0.09 5.78 9.82
C PRO A 107 -0.35 4.43 9.13
N ASP A 108 -1.51 4.24 8.50
CA ASP A 108 -1.87 2.99 7.83
C ASP A 108 -1.09 2.80 6.53
N THR A 109 -0.90 3.87 5.77
CA THR A 109 -0.06 3.90 4.55
C THR A 109 1.39 3.59 4.87
N ASN A 110 1.92 4.23 5.92
CA ASN A 110 3.31 4.05 6.34
C ASN A 110 3.56 2.65 6.91
N ARG A 111 2.63 2.12 7.71
CA ARG A 111 2.67 0.74 8.20
C ARG A 111 2.59 -0.29 7.07
N ARG A 112 1.75 -0.05 6.06
CA ARG A 112 1.65 -0.95 4.91
C ARG A 112 2.87 -0.89 4.01
N ALA A 113 3.43 0.30 3.81
CA ALA A 113 4.71 0.46 3.11
C ALA A 113 5.82 -0.34 3.82
N SER A 114 5.90 -0.31 5.15
CA SER A 114 6.93 -1.08 5.86
C SER A 114 6.86 -2.58 5.59
N TYR A 115 5.67 -3.18 5.48
CA TYR A 115 5.51 -4.58 5.06
C TYR A 115 5.99 -4.84 3.63
N PHE A 116 5.73 -3.90 2.72
CA PHE A 116 6.23 -3.99 1.34
C PHE A 116 7.76 -3.94 1.29
N LEU A 117 8.38 -3.04 2.05
CA LEU A 117 9.84 -2.99 2.14
C LEU A 117 10.41 -4.26 2.78
N GLN A 118 9.79 -4.75 3.86
CA GLN A 118 10.21 -5.98 4.52
C GLN A 118 10.12 -7.19 3.57
N GLY A 119 9.05 -7.31 2.80
CA GLY A 119 8.83 -8.46 1.90
C GLY A 119 9.58 -8.37 0.57
N MET A 120 9.83 -7.15 0.05
CA MET A 120 10.37 -6.95 -1.30
C MET A 120 11.74 -6.27 -1.30
N ALA A 121 11.92 -5.19 -0.55
CA ALA A 121 13.18 -4.44 -0.55
C ALA A 121 14.31 -5.19 0.19
N SER A 122 13.96 -6.00 1.19
CA SER A 122 14.93 -6.81 1.95
C SER A 122 15.70 -7.80 1.08
N ALA A 123 15.17 -8.21 -0.07
CA ALA A 123 15.87 -9.08 -1.02
C ALA A 123 17.24 -8.51 -1.47
N PHE A 124 17.43 -7.18 -1.41
CA PHE A 124 18.66 -6.51 -1.83
C PHE A 124 19.65 -6.27 -0.68
N ASN A 125 19.25 -6.43 0.57
CA ASN A 125 20.01 -5.96 1.74
C ASN A 125 21.31 -6.73 2.04
N GLY A 126 21.52 -7.87 1.37
CA GLY A 126 22.72 -8.69 1.46
C GLY A 126 23.83 -8.33 0.48
N GLN A 127 23.56 -7.44 -0.49
CA GLN A 127 24.55 -7.00 -1.50
C GLN A 127 24.51 -5.49 -1.74
N ALA A 128 23.47 -4.79 -1.28
CA ALA A 128 23.29 -3.37 -1.51
C ALA A 128 22.90 -2.59 -0.26
N GLN A 129 23.30 -1.33 -0.23
CA GLN A 129 22.65 -0.29 0.56
C GLN A 129 21.29 0.02 -0.05
N VAL A 130 20.22 -0.31 0.66
CA VAL A 130 18.86 -0.01 0.22
C VAL A 130 18.49 1.42 0.61
N TRP A 131 17.92 2.14 -0.34
CA TRP A 131 17.38 3.48 -0.20
C TRP A 131 15.92 3.44 -0.64
N ALA A 132 14.99 3.67 0.27
CA ALA A 132 13.57 3.64 -0.01
C ALA A 132 12.90 4.89 0.58
N PRO A 133 12.43 5.82 -0.26
CA PRO A 133 11.91 7.11 0.18
C PRO A 133 10.49 6.98 0.76
N ARG A 134 10.11 7.93 1.62
CA ARG A 134 8.72 8.30 1.85
C ARG A 134 8.32 9.33 0.81
N TYR A 135 7.16 9.17 0.19
CA TYR A 135 6.65 10.11 -0.81
C TYR A 135 5.13 10.10 -0.79
N ARG A 136 4.52 11.16 -1.34
CA ARG A 136 3.06 11.23 -1.52
C ARG A 136 2.70 10.29 -2.66
N GLN A 137 1.89 9.29 -2.33
CA GLN A 137 1.52 8.23 -3.27
C GLN A 137 0.16 8.57 -3.87
N ALA A 138 0.00 8.35 -5.18
CA ALA A 138 -1.34 8.31 -5.76
C ALA A 138 -2.17 7.25 -5.01
N ALA A 139 -3.42 7.58 -4.67
CA ALA A 139 -4.35 6.63 -4.08
C ALA A 139 -4.51 5.41 -4.99
N PHE A 140 -4.65 4.22 -4.41
CA PHE A 140 -4.83 3.00 -5.19
C PHE A 140 -6.00 3.10 -6.17
N GLY A 141 -7.07 3.80 -5.78
CA GLY A 141 -8.21 4.07 -6.66
C GLY A 141 -7.90 4.88 -7.92
N ALA A 142 -6.81 5.66 -7.96
CA ALA A 142 -6.40 6.38 -9.16
C ALA A 142 -6.10 5.44 -10.33
N PHE A 143 -5.61 4.22 -10.05
CA PHE A 143 -5.35 3.20 -11.07
C PHE A 143 -6.58 2.38 -11.47
N LEU A 144 -7.73 2.65 -10.85
CA LEU A 144 -8.97 1.93 -11.09
C LEU A 144 -10.00 2.77 -11.85
N THR A 145 -9.71 4.04 -12.14
CA THR A 145 -10.67 4.98 -12.70
C THR A 145 -10.15 5.60 -14.00
N ASP A 146 -11.09 5.98 -14.86
CA ASP A 146 -10.82 6.71 -16.11
C ASP A 146 -11.08 8.22 -15.97
N GLN A 147 -11.34 8.68 -14.73
CA GLN A 147 -11.53 10.08 -14.40
C GLN A 147 -10.24 10.89 -14.66
N PRO A 148 -10.33 12.14 -15.13
CA PRO A 148 -9.16 12.98 -15.40
C PRO A 148 -8.19 13.09 -14.22
N GLU A 149 -8.72 13.17 -13.00
CA GLU A 149 -7.96 13.27 -11.75
C GLU A 149 -7.04 12.06 -11.51
N GLY A 150 -7.41 10.88 -12.03
CA GLY A 150 -6.58 9.67 -11.99
C GLY A 150 -5.37 9.72 -12.93
N GLN A 151 -5.32 10.70 -13.83
CA GLN A 151 -4.23 10.93 -14.79
C GLN A 151 -3.37 12.15 -14.42
N MET A 152 -3.68 12.85 -13.32
CA MET A 152 -3.02 14.10 -12.87
C MET A 152 -2.00 13.90 -11.74
#